data_AF-I0GVA3-F1
#
_entry.id   AF-I0GVA3-F1
#
_cell.length_a   1.000
_cell.length_b   1.000
_cell.length_c   1.000
_cell.angle_alpha   90.00
_cell.angle_beta   90.00
_cell.angle_gamma   90.00
#
_symmetry.space_group_name_H-M   'P 1'
#
loop_
_entity.id
_entity.type
_entity.pdbx_description
1 polymer ?
#
loop_
_entity_poly.entity_id
_entity_poly.type
_entity_poly.pdbx_seq_one_letter_code
_entity_poly.pdbx_strand_id
1 'polypeptide(L)'
;MEDLQTFKLNPKGQVKISLAWAPKRTDFMSGKSQFQRRRINAKKAYSFTVCGGRKDYDYLMEFYNSHFGQLKPFYFDYDGKTEKVYFGSALQVKIKREVGKIVGFSANISLDIDKRGKIDKITPSESDVLPKATPAVTYSSDWNTKVYSSSPAVNRRKEYNKPREKLSVKFKGLKKERDRVIDLYESHADLPCLFPFDGKKVKVRLPDSITITDYREVKKIVGYECQMDLEIV
;
A
#
# COMPACT_ATOMS: atom_id res chain seq x y z
N MET A 1 10.80 -24.43 -15.72
CA MET A 1 9.88 -23.37 -15.23
C MET A 1 8.96 -24.05 -14.24
N GLU A 2 8.82 -23.53 -13.02
CA GLU A 2 7.77 -24.03 -12.13
C GLU A 2 6.43 -23.52 -12.67
N ASP A 3 5.51 -24.44 -12.95
CA ASP A 3 4.13 -24.10 -13.32
C ASP A 3 3.39 -23.61 -12.07
N LEU A 4 3.50 -22.31 -11.79
CA LEU A 4 2.80 -21.70 -10.67
C LEU A 4 1.29 -21.67 -10.94
N GLN A 5 0.50 -22.09 -9.95
CA GLN A 5 -0.96 -22.04 -10.04
C GLN A 5 -1.49 -20.61 -9.91
N THR A 6 -2.67 -20.35 -10.46
CA THR A 6 -3.37 -19.06 -10.32
C THR A 6 -4.50 -19.17 -9.30
N PHE A 7 -4.56 -18.21 -8.37
CA PHE A 7 -5.66 -18.08 -7.40
C PHE A 7 -6.92 -17.54 -8.08
N LYS A 8 -8.02 -18.31 -8.01
CA LYS A 8 -9.24 -18.07 -8.83
C LYS A 8 -10.39 -17.39 -8.09
N LEU A 9 -10.34 -17.27 -6.77
CA LEU A 9 -11.45 -16.65 -6.03
C LEU A 9 -11.41 -15.13 -6.20
N ASN A 10 -12.58 -14.58 -6.57
CA ASN A 10 -12.72 -13.15 -6.77
C ASN A 10 -12.92 -12.43 -5.43
N PRO A 11 -12.24 -11.29 -5.21
CA PRO A 11 -12.54 -10.41 -4.09
C PRO A 11 -13.99 -9.93 -4.08
N LYS A 12 -14.60 -9.85 -2.89
CA LYS A 12 -15.95 -9.32 -2.68
C LYS A 12 -15.91 -7.91 -2.10
N GLY A 13 -16.58 -6.98 -2.76
CA GLY A 13 -16.80 -5.62 -2.28
C GLY A 13 -15.56 -4.73 -2.37
N GLN A 14 -14.57 -4.93 -1.50
CA GLN A 14 -13.40 -4.06 -1.40
C GLN A 14 -12.09 -4.83 -1.58
N VAL A 15 -11.12 -4.18 -2.22
CA VAL A 15 -9.73 -4.61 -2.27
C VAL A 15 -8.86 -3.48 -1.77
N LYS A 16 -8.07 -3.75 -0.73
CA LYS A 16 -7.07 -2.83 -0.23
C LYS A 16 -5.74 -3.14 -0.91
N ILE A 17 -5.12 -2.11 -1.47
CA ILE A 17 -3.78 -2.14 -2.04
C ILE A 17 -2.92 -1.30 -1.11
N SER A 18 -2.01 -1.95 -0.40
CA SER A 18 -1.05 -1.28 0.48
C SER A 18 0.28 -1.15 -0.25
N LEU A 19 0.83 0.07 -0.26
CA LEU A 19 2.13 0.39 -0.83
C LEU A 19 2.98 0.99 0.27
N ALA A 20 4.17 0.44 0.51
CA ALA A 20 5.06 0.91 1.56
C ALA A 20 6.51 0.95 1.09
N TRP A 21 7.13 2.12 1.21
CA TRP A 21 8.55 2.28 1.03
C TRP A 21 9.31 1.62 2.18
N ALA A 22 10.44 0.98 1.88
CA ALA A 22 11.33 0.56 2.95
C ALA A 22 11.79 1.78 3.77
N PRO A 23 11.86 1.68 5.11
CA PRO A 23 12.38 2.75 5.94
C PRO A 23 13.80 3.09 5.49
N LYS A 24 14.15 4.38 5.53
CA LYS A 24 15.52 4.84 5.26
C LYS A 24 16.44 4.28 6.35
N ARG A 25 17.04 3.12 6.08
CA ARG A 25 18.02 2.53 6.98
C ARG A 25 19.40 3.08 6.61
N THR A 26 20.02 3.75 7.57
CA THR A 26 21.41 4.17 7.51
C THR A 26 22.19 3.22 8.40
N ASP A 27 22.93 2.30 7.81
CA ASP A 27 23.78 1.38 8.56
C ASP A 27 25.22 1.94 8.57
N PHE A 28 25.82 2.01 9.76
CA PHE A 28 27.21 2.41 9.96
C PHE A 28 28.04 1.15 10.20
N MET A 29 28.85 0.74 9.21
CA MET A 29 29.69 -0.47 9.35
C MET A 29 31.05 -0.18 10.01
N SER A 30 31.49 1.08 10.00
CA SER A 30 32.65 1.60 10.73
C SER A 30 32.56 3.13 10.70
N GLY A 31 33.27 3.83 11.59
CA GLY A 31 33.23 5.30 11.74
C GLY A 31 33.60 6.13 10.48
N LYS A 32 33.80 5.50 9.32
CA LYS A 32 34.10 6.16 8.04
C LYS A 32 33.17 5.78 6.88
N SER A 33 32.27 4.80 7.04
CA SER A 33 31.45 4.29 5.92
C SER A 33 29.96 4.33 6.25
N GLN A 34 29.22 5.20 5.55
CA GLN A 34 27.77 5.34 5.65
C GLN A 34 27.11 4.69 4.42
N PHE A 35 26.33 3.64 4.63
CA PHE A 35 25.47 3.09 3.57
C PHE A 35 24.06 3.67 3.71
N GLN A 36 23.62 4.43 2.72
CA GLN A 36 22.23 4.84 2.60
C GLN A 36 21.53 3.94 1.57
N ARG A 37 20.63 3.06 2.04
CA ARG A 37 19.77 2.32 1.12
C ARG A 37 18.80 3.29 0.45
N ARG A 38 18.92 3.47 -0.87
CA ARG A 38 17.94 4.23 -1.67
C ARG A 38 16.64 3.44 -1.78
N ARG A 39 15.50 4.13 -1.73
CA ARG A 39 14.17 3.55 -1.97
C ARG A 39 14.05 3.23 -3.46
N ILE A 40 13.92 1.94 -3.81
CA ILE A 40 13.87 1.51 -5.22
C ILE A 40 12.43 1.29 -5.67
N ASN A 41 11.71 0.38 -5.00
CA ASN A 41 10.30 0.08 -5.26
C ASN A 41 9.54 -0.08 -3.93
N ALA A 42 8.31 0.42 -3.88
CA ALA A 42 7.43 0.22 -2.73
C ALA A 42 7.03 -1.27 -2.67
N LYS A 43 7.09 -1.86 -1.47
CA LYS A 43 6.47 -3.16 -1.21
C LYS A 43 4.97 -3.01 -1.40
N LYS A 44 4.38 -3.94 -2.15
CA LYS A 44 2.96 -3.95 -2.44
C LYS A 44 2.32 -5.19 -1.82
N ALA A 45 1.16 -4.99 -1.21
CA ALA A 45 0.33 -6.05 -0.68
C ALA A 45 -1.13 -5.81 -1.07
N TYR A 46 -1.87 -6.90 -1.20
CA TYR A 46 -3.32 -6.89 -1.34
C TYR A 46 -3.98 -7.42 -0.07
N SER A 47 -5.13 -6.86 0.28
CA SER A 47 -6.00 -7.43 1.31
C SER A 47 -7.45 -7.34 0.86
N PHE A 48 -8.16 -8.45 0.92
CA PHE A 48 -9.56 -8.51 0.48
C PHE A 48 -10.31 -9.66 1.14
N THR A 49 -11.64 -9.63 1.03
CA THR A 49 -12.50 -10.72 1.51
C THR A 49 -12.97 -11.57 0.34
N VAL A 50 -12.96 -12.89 0.50
CA VAL A 50 -13.64 -13.83 -0.39
C VAL A 50 -14.82 -14.46 0.34
N CYS A 51 -15.90 -14.70 -0.39
CA CYS A 51 -17.07 -15.43 0.10
C CYS A 51 -17.55 -16.39 -0.98
N GLY A 52 -18.15 -17.50 -0.57
CA GLY A 52 -18.70 -18.46 -1.51
C GLY A 52 -19.41 -19.63 -0.81
N GLY A 53 -19.75 -20.64 -1.61
CA GLY A 53 -20.38 -21.87 -1.14
C GLY A 53 -19.36 -22.92 -0.70
N ARG A 54 -19.83 -24.17 -0.56
CA ARG A 54 -18.97 -25.30 -0.18
C ARG A 54 -17.81 -25.53 -1.15
N LYS A 55 -18.08 -25.50 -2.47
CA LYS A 55 -17.06 -25.73 -3.52
C LYS A 55 -15.92 -24.72 -3.45
N ASP A 56 -16.26 -23.46 -3.25
CA ASP A 56 -15.29 -22.36 -3.14
C ASP A 56 -14.46 -22.47 -1.86
N TYR A 57 -15.08 -22.91 -0.76
CA TYR A 57 -14.38 -23.20 0.49
C TYR A 57 -13.38 -24.34 0.33
N ASP A 58 -13.80 -25.47 -0.26
CA ASP A 58 -12.93 -26.61 -0.49
C ASP A 58 -11.75 -26.23 -1.39
N TYR A 59 -12.01 -25.46 -2.47
CA TYR A 59 -10.97 -24.89 -3.32
C TYR A 59 -9.99 -24.02 -2.53
N LEU A 60 -10.46 -23.10 -1.67
CA LEU A 60 -9.58 -22.22 -0.90
C LEU A 60 -8.66 -23.03 0.02
N MET A 61 -9.19 -24.03 0.71
CA MET A 61 -8.41 -24.84 1.64
C MET A 61 -7.39 -25.71 0.91
N GLU A 62 -7.78 -26.34 -0.20
CA GLU A 62 -6.87 -27.12 -1.03
C GLU A 62 -5.77 -26.25 -1.65
N PHE A 63 -6.13 -25.08 -2.15
CA PHE A 63 -5.18 -24.11 -2.70
C PHE A 63 -4.19 -23.64 -1.63
N TYR A 64 -4.66 -23.27 -0.43
CA TYR A 64 -3.78 -22.84 0.66
C TYR A 64 -2.84 -23.96 1.11
N ASN A 65 -3.33 -25.19 1.25
CA ASN A 65 -2.53 -26.32 1.70
C ASN A 65 -1.50 -26.76 0.65
N SER A 66 -1.85 -26.76 -0.64
CA SER A 66 -0.91 -27.07 -1.73
C SER A 66 0.25 -26.06 -1.84
N HIS A 67 0.02 -24.83 -1.38
CA HIS A 67 1.04 -23.79 -1.28
C HIS A 67 1.74 -23.75 0.09
N PHE A 68 1.52 -24.77 0.93
CA PHE A 68 2.08 -24.89 2.28
C PHE A 68 1.83 -23.64 3.13
N GLY A 69 0.61 -23.11 3.01
CA GLY A 69 0.23 -21.85 3.62
C GLY A 69 0.96 -20.67 2.97
N GLN A 70 1.97 -20.14 3.66
CA GLN A 70 2.66 -18.90 3.25
C GLN A 70 3.96 -19.15 2.47
N LEU A 71 4.37 -20.42 2.31
CA LEU A 71 5.73 -20.74 1.87
C LEU A 71 5.91 -20.76 0.36
N LYS A 72 4.89 -21.16 -0.41
CA LYS A 72 4.99 -21.24 -1.88
C LYS A 72 4.29 -20.08 -2.57
N PRO A 73 4.89 -19.51 -3.62
CA PRO A 73 4.27 -18.46 -4.39
C PRO A 73 3.21 -19.00 -5.34
N PHE A 74 2.33 -18.11 -5.78
CA PHE A 74 1.33 -18.36 -6.82
C PHE A 74 1.04 -17.09 -7.60
N TYR A 75 0.27 -17.21 -8.68
CA TYR A 75 -0.19 -16.06 -9.46
C TYR A 75 -1.52 -15.53 -8.95
N PHE A 76 -1.63 -14.21 -8.89
CA PHE A 76 -2.88 -13.50 -8.64
C PHE A 76 -3.14 -12.50 -9.75
N ASP A 77 -4.29 -12.64 -10.40
CA ASP A 77 -4.73 -11.74 -11.44
C ASP A 77 -5.61 -10.65 -10.85
N TYR A 78 -5.13 -9.42 -10.94
CA TYR A 78 -5.84 -8.25 -10.46
C TYR A 78 -5.67 -7.07 -11.41
N ASP A 79 -6.81 -6.50 -11.81
CA ASP A 79 -6.85 -5.30 -12.65
C ASP A 79 -6.08 -5.44 -13.99
N GLY A 80 -6.15 -6.63 -14.60
CA GLY A 80 -5.44 -6.94 -15.85
C GLY A 80 -3.94 -7.18 -15.68
N LYS A 81 -3.44 -7.23 -14.44
CA LYS A 81 -2.04 -7.54 -14.11
C LYS A 81 -1.97 -8.88 -13.39
N THR A 82 -1.07 -9.74 -13.85
CA THR A 82 -0.71 -11.00 -13.19
C THR A 82 0.52 -10.76 -12.33
N GLU A 83 0.39 -10.93 -11.02
CA GLU A 83 1.48 -10.72 -10.07
C GLU A 83 1.79 -12.01 -9.32
N LYS A 84 3.09 -12.29 -9.12
CA LYS A 84 3.56 -13.41 -8.29
C LYS A 84 3.49 -13.00 -6.82
N VAL A 85 2.71 -13.74 -6.04
CA VAL A 85 2.37 -13.42 -4.65
C VAL A 85 2.57 -14.60 -3.71
N TYR A 86 2.62 -14.31 -2.41
CA TYR A 86 2.49 -15.27 -1.31
C TYR A 86 1.28 -14.89 -0.45
N PHE A 87 0.74 -15.84 0.30
CA PHE A 87 -0.15 -15.49 1.41
C PHE A 87 0.64 -14.71 2.47
N GLY A 88 0.23 -13.47 2.74
CA GLY A 88 0.90 -12.58 3.71
C GLY A 88 0.52 -12.85 5.16
N SER A 89 -0.55 -13.60 5.40
CA SER A 89 -1.00 -14.00 6.73
C SER A 89 -1.71 -15.35 6.72
N ALA A 90 -1.82 -15.96 7.90
CA ALA A 90 -2.52 -17.22 8.06
C ALA A 90 -4.02 -17.01 7.78
N LEU A 91 -4.63 -17.95 7.08
CA LEU A 91 -6.05 -17.83 6.72
C LEU A 91 -6.94 -17.84 7.96
N GLN A 92 -7.80 -16.82 8.05
CA GLN A 92 -8.89 -16.77 9.02
C GLN A 92 -10.21 -17.01 8.27
N VAL A 93 -10.66 -18.27 8.27
CA VAL A 93 -11.90 -18.68 7.57
C VAL A 93 -13.06 -18.74 8.57
N LYS A 94 -14.15 -18.03 8.27
CA LYS A 94 -15.43 -18.13 8.98
C LYS A 94 -16.40 -18.96 8.14
N ILE A 95 -16.88 -20.06 8.70
CA ILE A 95 -17.80 -20.99 8.03
C ILE A 95 -19.22 -20.75 8.56
N LYS A 96 -20.18 -20.59 7.66
CA LYS A 96 -21.62 -20.57 7.97
C LYS A 96 -22.17 -21.98 7.81
N ARG A 97 -22.88 -22.46 8.83
CA ARG A 97 -23.48 -23.79 8.84
C ARG A 97 -24.97 -23.73 9.16
N GLU A 98 -25.75 -24.57 8.50
CA GLU A 98 -27.12 -24.92 8.86
C GLU A 98 -27.15 -26.42 9.15
N VAL A 99 -27.64 -26.81 10.32
CA VAL A 99 -27.77 -28.21 10.80
C VAL A 99 -26.73 -29.17 10.19
N GLY A 100 -25.46 -28.98 10.57
CA GLY A 100 -24.33 -29.83 10.15
C GLY A 100 -23.78 -29.57 8.73
N LYS A 101 -24.49 -28.87 7.85
CA LYS A 101 -24.08 -28.58 6.47
C LYS A 101 -23.44 -27.20 6.34
N ILE A 102 -22.35 -27.11 5.58
CA ILE A 102 -21.75 -25.81 5.22
C ILE A 102 -22.63 -25.14 4.16
N VAL A 103 -23.21 -23.99 4.51
CA VAL A 103 -24.02 -23.17 3.59
C VAL A 103 -23.25 -22.01 3.00
N GLY A 104 -22.08 -21.69 3.55
CA GLY A 104 -21.15 -20.75 2.94
C GLY A 104 -19.94 -20.48 3.81
N PHE A 105 -19.05 -19.62 3.31
CA PHE A 105 -17.90 -19.15 4.08
C PHE A 105 -17.55 -17.70 3.74
N SER A 106 -16.72 -17.11 4.59
CA SER A 106 -16.01 -15.87 4.31
C SER A 106 -14.59 -15.96 4.87
N ALA A 107 -13.60 -15.50 4.11
CA ALA A 107 -12.22 -15.46 4.54
C ALA A 107 -11.58 -14.12 4.15
N ASN A 108 -10.75 -13.57 5.02
CA ASN A 108 -9.90 -12.43 4.70
C ASN A 108 -8.58 -12.97 4.16
N ILE A 109 -8.24 -12.57 2.94
CA ILE A 109 -7.03 -12.94 2.23
C ILE A 109 -6.09 -11.74 2.26
N SER A 110 -4.85 -11.97 2.67
CA SER A 110 -3.75 -11.02 2.54
C SER A 110 -2.70 -11.63 1.63
N LEU A 111 -2.24 -10.88 0.63
CA LEU A 111 -1.26 -11.32 -0.35
C LEU A 111 -0.09 -10.34 -0.39
N ASP A 112 1.13 -10.85 -0.28
CA ASP A 112 2.37 -10.07 -0.43
C ASP A 112 3.01 -10.35 -1.79
N ILE A 113 3.46 -9.30 -2.49
CA ILE A 113 4.14 -9.47 -3.77
C ILE A 113 5.63 -9.79 -3.54
N ASP A 114 6.12 -10.87 -4.15
CA ASP A 114 7.51 -11.37 -4.04
C ASP A 114 8.53 -10.29 -4.48
N LYS A 115 8.49 -9.99 -5.78
CA LYS A 115 9.31 -8.97 -6.43
C LYS A 115 8.49 -8.35 -7.53
N ARG A 116 8.30 -7.03 -7.44
CA ARG A 116 7.80 -6.27 -8.58
C ARG A 116 8.88 -6.22 -9.66
N GLY A 117 8.46 -6.42 -10.91
CA GLY A 117 9.29 -6.11 -12.07
C GLY A 117 9.75 -4.65 -12.05
N LYS A 118 10.73 -4.31 -12.89
CA LYS A 118 11.08 -2.91 -13.13
C LYS A 118 9.80 -2.21 -13.63
N ILE A 119 9.37 -1.19 -12.91
CA ILE A 119 8.34 -0.28 -13.41
C ILE A 119 9.01 0.45 -14.59
N ASP A 120 8.37 0.49 -15.75
CA ASP A 120 8.76 1.41 -16.82
C ASP A 120 8.43 2.81 -16.31
N LYS A 121 9.39 3.41 -15.58
CA LYS A 121 9.13 4.57 -14.74
C LYS A 121 8.89 5.79 -15.62
N ILE A 122 7.75 6.44 -15.39
CA ILE A 122 7.63 7.89 -15.54
C ILE A 122 8.82 8.49 -14.80
N THR A 123 9.61 9.32 -15.48
CA THR A 123 10.70 10.05 -14.83
C THR A 123 10.04 11.09 -13.92
N PRO A 124 10.13 10.94 -12.59
CA PRO A 124 9.44 11.85 -11.67
C PRO A 124 9.98 13.26 -11.81
N SER A 125 9.10 14.25 -11.75
CA SER A 125 9.44 15.67 -11.77
C SER A 125 8.82 16.38 -10.58
N GLU A 126 9.52 17.37 -10.01
CA GLU A 126 8.95 18.22 -8.96
C GLU A 126 7.75 19.06 -9.46
N SER A 127 7.52 19.11 -10.78
CA SER A 127 6.33 19.72 -11.39
C SER A 127 5.11 18.80 -11.42
N ASP A 128 5.27 17.52 -11.11
CA ASP A 128 4.17 16.55 -11.13
C ASP A 128 3.13 16.92 -10.08
N VAL A 129 1.86 16.80 -10.45
CA VAL A 129 0.75 17.29 -9.64
C VAL A 129 -0.12 16.12 -9.20
N LEU A 130 -0.36 16.02 -7.89
CA LEU A 130 -1.35 15.10 -7.33
C LEU A 130 -2.75 15.40 -7.89
N PRO A 131 -3.61 14.38 -8.06
CA PRO A 131 -4.98 14.59 -8.51
C PRO A 131 -5.77 15.44 -7.52
N LYS A 132 -6.89 15.99 -7.97
CA LYS A 132 -7.76 16.79 -7.11
C LYS A 132 -8.31 15.92 -5.98
N ALA A 133 -8.13 16.36 -4.75
CA ALA A 133 -8.68 15.73 -3.57
C ALA A 133 -10.19 15.97 -3.42
N THR A 134 -10.83 15.24 -2.51
CA THR A 134 -12.16 15.61 -2.00
C THR A 134 -12.09 16.97 -1.30
N PRO A 135 -13.20 17.75 -1.23
CA PRO A 135 -13.18 19.13 -0.74
C PRO A 135 -12.64 19.33 0.69
N ALA A 136 -12.76 18.32 1.55
CA ALA A 136 -12.26 18.39 2.91
C ALA A 136 -10.77 18.04 2.98
N VAL A 137 -9.95 19.05 3.28
CA VAL A 137 -8.51 18.93 3.57
C VAL A 137 -8.27 19.49 4.98
N THR A 138 -7.61 18.72 5.83
CA THR A 138 -7.25 19.18 7.18
C THR A 138 -5.79 19.60 7.19
N TYR A 139 -5.52 20.83 7.62
CA TYR A 139 -4.17 21.34 7.85
C TYR A 139 -3.81 21.23 9.34
N SER A 140 -2.59 20.79 9.63
CA SER A 140 -2.05 20.77 10.99
C SER A 140 -0.59 21.20 10.99
N SER A 141 -0.16 21.84 12.08
CA SER A 141 1.19 22.36 12.24
C SER A 141 1.73 21.95 13.61
N ASP A 142 2.84 21.22 13.62
CA ASP A 142 3.53 20.79 14.84
C ASP A 142 4.71 21.73 15.13
N TRP A 143 4.56 22.55 16.17
CA TRP A 143 5.55 23.52 16.63
C TRP A 143 6.59 22.92 17.58
N ASN A 144 6.51 21.62 17.88
CA ASN A 144 7.45 20.96 18.76
C ASN A 144 8.80 20.77 18.05
N THR A 145 9.64 21.80 18.12
CA THR A 145 10.92 21.94 17.43
C THR A 145 12.11 21.41 18.25
N LYS A 146 11.91 21.12 19.54
CA LYS A 146 12.98 20.75 20.49
C LYS A 146 12.86 19.31 20.96
N VAL A 147 13.93 18.53 20.75
CA VAL A 147 14.12 17.24 21.43
C VAL A 147 15.06 17.50 22.59
N TYR A 148 14.64 17.23 23.83
CA TYR A 148 15.48 17.36 25.02
C TYR A 148 16.76 16.52 24.88
N SER A 149 17.89 17.20 24.72
CA SER A 149 19.24 16.65 24.69
C SER A 149 19.76 16.46 26.12
N SER A 150 19.11 15.61 26.92
CA SER A 150 19.57 15.34 28.30
C SER A 150 19.96 13.89 28.58
N SER A 151 20.19 13.05 27.56
CA SER A 151 20.79 11.72 27.78
C SER A 151 21.97 11.46 26.83
N PRO A 152 23.19 11.10 27.33
CA PRO A 152 24.41 11.12 26.53
C PRO A 152 24.57 10.06 25.43
N ALA A 153 23.63 9.11 25.23
CA ALA A 153 23.97 7.91 24.46
C ALA A 153 22.94 7.37 23.46
N VAL A 154 21.68 7.83 23.41
CA VAL A 154 20.68 7.18 22.56
C VAL A 154 19.77 8.21 21.87
N ASN A 155 19.88 8.30 20.54
CA ASN A 155 19.02 9.06 19.62
C ASN A 155 19.19 10.59 19.58
N ARG A 156 20.27 11.07 18.93
CA ARG A 156 20.29 12.43 18.36
C ARG A 156 19.24 12.51 17.24
N ARG A 157 18.07 13.08 17.52
CA ARG A 157 17.07 13.42 16.49
C ARG A 157 17.37 14.83 15.95
N LYS A 158 17.11 15.07 14.66
CA LYS A 158 17.29 16.39 14.04
C LYS A 158 16.36 17.42 14.70
N GLU A 159 16.92 18.51 15.19
CA GLU A 159 16.17 19.72 15.54
C GLU A 159 15.64 20.39 14.26
N TYR A 160 14.44 20.95 14.33
CA TYR A 160 13.79 21.62 13.19
C TYR A 160 13.65 23.11 13.50
N ASN A 161 14.10 23.96 12.58
CA ASN A 161 14.01 25.42 12.72
C ASN A 161 12.61 25.99 12.36
N LYS A 162 11.71 25.15 11.86
CA LYS A 162 10.35 25.49 11.42
C LYS A 162 9.38 24.40 11.86
N PRO A 163 8.09 24.74 12.09
CA PRO A 163 7.08 23.75 12.43
C PRO A 163 6.93 22.73 11.28
N ARG A 164 6.60 21.49 11.63
CA ARG A 164 6.26 20.48 10.62
C ARG A 164 4.80 20.65 10.24
N GLU A 165 4.57 21.01 8.99
CA GLU A 165 3.23 21.21 8.46
C GLU A 165 2.76 19.96 7.70
N LYS A 166 1.50 19.58 7.95
CA LYS A 166 0.87 18.40 7.35
C LYS A 166 -0.51 18.71 6.80
N LEU A 167 -0.79 18.14 5.64
CA LEU A 167 -2.12 18.10 5.04
C LEU A 167 -2.66 16.67 5.07
N SER A 168 -3.73 16.44 5.83
CA SER A 168 -4.49 15.19 5.75
C SER A 168 -5.52 15.31 4.64
N VAL A 169 -5.34 14.50 3.60
CA VAL A 169 -6.07 14.61 2.35
C VAL A 169 -6.74 13.28 2.01
N LYS A 170 -7.99 13.35 1.56
CA LYS A 170 -8.71 12.20 1.02
C LYS A 170 -8.89 12.33 -0.49
N PHE A 171 -8.56 11.27 -1.21
CA PHE A 171 -8.75 11.11 -2.65
C PHE A 171 -9.88 10.11 -2.88
N LYS A 172 -10.74 10.43 -3.84
CA LYS A 172 -11.79 9.54 -4.35
C LYS A 172 -11.96 9.79 -5.85
N GLY A 173 -12.35 8.77 -6.59
CA GLY A 173 -12.59 8.89 -8.02
C GLY A 173 -12.70 7.54 -8.71
N LEU A 174 -12.36 7.51 -10.00
CA LEU A 174 -12.39 6.33 -10.84
C LEU A 174 -10.98 5.72 -10.98
N LYS A 175 -10.90 4.62 -11.74
CA LYS A 175 -9.66 3.90 -11.99
C LYS A 175 -8.53 4.79 -12.51
N LYS A 176 -8.82 5.74 -13.42
CA LYS A 176 -7.79 6.60 -14.00
C LYS A 176 -7.12 7.50 -12.96
N GLU A 177 -7.89 8.09 -12.04
CA GLU A 177 -7.29 8.86 -10.95
C GLU A 177 -6.58 7.96 -9.94
N ARG A 178 -7.10 6.76 -9.68
CA ARG A 178 -6.44 5.74 -8.84
C ARG A 178 -5.06 5.37 -9.39
N ASP A 179 -4.97 5.07 -10.68
CA ASP A 179 -3.74 4.69 -11.36
C ASP A 179 -2.71 5.83 -11.24
N ARG A 180 -3.14 7.07 -11.46
CA ARG A 180 -2.29 8.25 -11.27
C ARG A 180 -1.76 8.40 -9.84
N VAL A 181 -2.58 8.13 -8.82
CA VAL A 181 -2.13 8.14 -7.42
C VAL A 181 -1.05 7.09 -7.19
N ILE A 182 -1.25 5.87 -7.69
CA ILE A 182 -0.27 4.78 -7.58
C ILE A 182 1.03 5.16 -8.29
N ASP A 183 0.95 5.64 -9.53
CA ASP A 183 2.10 5.98 -10.34
C ASP A 183 2.93 7.11 -9.71
N LEU A 184 2.26 8.16 -9.21
CA LEU A 184 2.92 9.24 -8.48
C LEU A 184 3.56 8.71 -7.20
N TYR A 185 2.85 7.89 -6.43
CA TYR A 185 3.39 7.29 -5.22
C TYR A 185 4.66 6.51 -5.50
N GLU A 186 4.64 5.62 -6.51
CA GLU A 186 5.73 4.74 -6.90
C GLU A 186 6.94 5.45 -7.52
N SER A 187 6.75 6.65 -8.06
CA SER A 187 7.81 7.44 -8.68
C SER A 187 8.42 8.49 -7.73
N HIS A 188 7.67 8.99 -6.76
CA HIS A 188 8.05 10.12 -5.88
C HIS A 188 8.53 9.69 -4.49
N ALA A 189 9.28 8.59 -4.39
CA ALA A 189 9.74 8.04 -3.11
C ALA A 189 10.57 9.03 -2.25
N ASP A 190 11.34 9.90 -2.91
CA ASP A 190 12.24 10.89 -2.30
C ASP A 190 12.09 12.29 -2.90
N LEU A 191 11.30 12.44 -3.97
CA LEU A 191 11.10 13.71 -4.70
C LEU A 191 9.76 14.33 -4.29
N PRO A 192 9.70 15.61 -3.89
CA PRO A 192 8.43 16.27 -3.64
C PRO A 192 7.62 16.42 -4.95
N CYS A 193 6.30 16.48 -4.82
CA CYS A 193 5.38 16.80 -5.91
C CYS A 193 4.49 17.99 -5.51
N LEU A 194 3.68 18.48 -6.44
CA LEU A 194 2.78 19.61 -6.19
C LEU A 194 1.38 19.14 -5.77
N PHE A 195 0.81 19.82 -4.78
CA PHE A 195 -0.57 19.65 -4.37
C PHE A 195 -1.33 20.99 -4.47
N PRO A 196 -2.51 21.03 -5.12
CA PRO A 196 -3.33 22.23 -5.14
C PRO A 196 -3.99 22.47 -3.77
N PHE A 197 -3.62 23.55 -3.10
CA PHE A 197 -4.13 23.95 -1.79
C PHE A 197 -4.26 25.47 -1.71
N ASP A 198 -5.41 25.96 -1.23
CA ASP A 198 -5.68 27.39 -1.02
C ASP A 198 -5.38 28.28 -2.26
N GLY A 199 -5.87 27.87 -3.43
CA GLY A 199 -5.66 28.59 -4.69
C GLY A 199 -4.22 28.56 -5.23
N LYS A 200 -3.29 27.89 -4.55
CA LYS A 200 -1.88 27.78 -4.92
C LYS A 200 -1.47 26.31 -5.08
N LYS A 201 -0.26 26.08 -5.61
CA LYS A 201 0.38 24.76 -5.61
C LYS A 201 1.47 24.77 -4.55
N VAL A 202 1.36 23.87 -3.58
CA VAL A 202 2.36 23.68 -2.51
C VAL A 202 3.20 22.43 -2.80
N LYS A 203 4.48 22.46 -2.46
CA LYS A 203 5.34 21.28 -2.54
C LYS A 203 5.05 20.37 -1.37
N VAL A 204 4.84 19.09 -1.66
CA VAL A 204 4.53 18.07 -0.65
C VAL A 204 5.35 16.81 -0.85
N ARG A 205 5.67 16.14 0.25
CA ARG A 205 6.20 14.77 0.29
C ARG A 205 5.09 13.79 0.60
N LEU A 206 5.11 12.69 -0.14
CA LEU A 206 4.22 11.55 0.09
C LEU A 206 4.65 10.78 1.35
N PRO A 207 3.71 10.14 2.06
CA PRO A 207 4.03 9.37 3.25
C PRO A 207 4.81 8.09 2.91
N ASP A 208 5.43 7.50 3.92
CA ASP A 208 6.20 6.26 3.76
C ASP A 208 5.35 5.04 3.40
N SER A 209 4.04 5.11 3.64
CA SER A 209 3.07 4.09 3.24
C SER A 209 1.73 4.72 2.87
N ILE A 210 1.05 4.16 1.87
CA ILE A 210 -0.33 4.49 1.53
C ILE A 210 -1.17 3.22 1.46
N THR A 211 -2.48 3.36 1.69
CA THR A 211 -3.46 2.31 1.42
C THR A 211 -4.54 2.87 0.52
N ILE A 212 -4.78 2.18 -0.59
CA ILE A 212 -5.83 2.49 -1.55
C ILE A 212 -6.90 1.41 -1.39
N THR A 213 -8.16 1.82 -1.28
CA THR A 213 -9.31 0.90 -1.23
C THR A 213 -10.06 1.01 -2.54
N ASP A 214 -10.00 -0.03 -3.36
CA ASP A 214 -10.80 -0.17 -4.57
C ASP A 214 -12.17 -0.75 -4.22
N TYR A 215 -13.23 -0.06 -4.64
CA TYR A 215 -14.61 -0.52 -4.56
C TYR A 215 -14.96 -1.29 -5.82
N ARG A 216 -15.61 -2.44 -5.65
CA ARG A 216 -15.87 -3.38 -6.73
C ARG A 216 -17.32 -3.80 -6.81
N GLU A 217 -17.76 -3.90 -8.06
CA GLU A 217 -18.94 -4.67 -8.45
C GLU A 217 -18.46 -5.87 -9.26
N VAL A 218 -18.45 -7.04 -8.62
CA VAL A 218 -17.92 -8.28 -9.19
C VAL A 218 -16.46 -8.08 -9.62
N LYS A 219 -16.15 -8.12 -10.92
CA LYS A 219 -14.79 -7.96 -11.45
C LYS A 219 -14.45 -6.51 -11.76
N LYS A 220 -15.43 -5.61 -11.86
CA LYS A 220 -15.20 -4.21 -12.26
C LYS A 220 -14.87 -3.35 -11.04
N ILE A 221 -13.89 -2.47 -11.21
CA ILE A 221 -13.55 -1.43 -10.23
C ILE A 221 -14.46 -0.24 -10.54
N VAL A 222 -15.33 0.10 -9.60
CA VAL A 222 -16.33 1.16 -9.76
C VAL A 222 -15.92 2.47 -9.10
N GLY A 223 -14.90 2.42 -8.24
CA GLY A 223 -14.27 3.61 -7.68
C GLY A 223 -13.14 3.24 -6.74
N TYR A 224 -12.46 4.24 -6.22
CA TYR A 224 -11.45 4.07 -5.18
C TYR A 224 -11.56 5.14 -4.10
N GLU A 225 -10.97 4.86 -2.94
CA GLU A 225 -10.58 5.89 -1.99
C GLU A 225 -9.15 5.69 -1.48
N CYS A 226 -8.48 6.80 -1.15
CA CYS A 226 -7.20 6.79 -0.49
C CYS A 226 -7.10 7.98 0.45
N GLN A 227 -6.55 7.79 1.65
CA GLN A 227 -6.25 8.87 2.58
C GLN A 227 -4.74 8.92 2.80
N MET A 228 -4.19 10.13 2.77
CA MET A 228 -2.76 10.36 2.93
C MET A 228 -2.51 11.56 3.83
N ASP A 229 -1.47 11.48 4.64
CA ASP A 229 -0.90 12.64 5.33
C ASP A 229 0.32 13.11 4.54
N LEU A 230 0.21 14.29 3.93
CA LEU A 230 1.24 14.92 3.11
C LEU A 230 2.06 15.88 3.96
N GLU A 231 3.38 15.80 3.91
CA GLU A 231 4.28 16.76 4.57
C GLU A 231 4.56 17.92 3.61
N ILE A 232 4.34 19.17 4.04
CA ILE A 232 4.70 20.35 3.25
C ILE A 232 6.21 20.58 3.35
N VAL A 233 6.88 20.87 2.22
CA VAL A 233 8.35 21.03 2.11
C VAL A 233 8.76 22.42 1.69
#